data_AF-A0AAW2WBI1-F1
#
_entry.id   AF-A0AAW2WBI1-F1
#
_cell.length_a   1.000
_cell.length_b   1.000
_cell.length_c   1.000
_cell.angle_alpha   90.00
_cell.angle_beta   90.00
_cell.angle_gamma   90.00
#
_symmetry.space_group_name_H-M   'P 1'
#
loop_
_entity.id
_entity.type
_entity.pdbx_description
1 polymer ?
#
loop_
_entity_poly.entity_id
_entity_poly.type
_entity_poly.pdbx_seq_one_letter_code
_entity_poly.pdbx_strand_id
1 'polypeptide(L)'
;MTTAATRALDRHMTSVAFLPVGRQWGNLRKICKEQMFSTPRLYANQGLRQEQLQKLLQYVQECCVNGRAVDIGQAAMVTAINLMSKTLFSVDFAGYDAGSCEELEEIIRRLMRAWGAPNVGDYFEFLGLFDPQGIKREAEFCLGKLLAIFDGIIDQRVASRNSQARKTDLLEVLLEISDANQAELTREEMKHLLLVSTSSKFLVSPDFGQVFEKWKIFNRTKFCRVKLNIN
;
A
#
# COMPACT_ATOMS: atom_id res chain seq x y z
N MET A 1 10.64 -7.72 16.54
CA MET A 1 11.58 -6.62 16.83
C MET A 1 11.08 -5.39 16.08
N THR A 2 10.71 -4.31 16.77
CA THR A 2 10.21 -3.07 16.13
C THR A 2 11.40 -2.22 15.71
N THR A 3 11.54 -1.95 14.41
CA THR A 3 12.57 -1.06 13.85
C THR A 3 12.14 0.40 13.99
N ALA A 4 13.08 1.35 13.95
CA ALA A 4 12.77 2.78 14.01
C ALA A 4 11.76 3.21 12.95
N ALA A 5 11.85 2.65 11.74
CA ALA A 5 10.91 2.91 10.65
C ALA A 5 9.49 2.37 10.93
N THR A 6 9.35 1.30 11.73
CA THR A 6 8.04 0.76 12.14
C THR A 6 7.45 1.47 13.35
N ARG A 7 8.27 2.22 14.11
CA ARG A 7 7.81 3.08 15.21
C ARG A 7 7.37 4.48 14.74
N ALA A 8 7.63 4.83 13.49
CA ALA A 8 7.16 6.08 12.88
C ALA A 8 5.64 6.23 13.04
N LEU A 9 5.21 7.40 13.53
CA LEU A 9 3.81 7.73 13.85
C LEU A 9 3.13 6.68 14.75
N ASP A 10 3.86 6.17 15.75
CA ASP A 10 3.36 5.21 16.73
C ASP A 10 2.71 3.96 16.12
N ARG A 11 3.08 3.59 14.88
CA ARG A 11 2.51 2.42 14.18
C ARG A 11 2.61 1.13 14.98
N HIS A 12 3.66 1.00 15.78
CA HIS A 12 3.85 -0.12 16.68
C HIS A 12 2.74 -0.29 17.74
N MET A 13 1.99 0.77 18.01
CA MET A 13 0.89 0.81 18.98
C MET A 13 -0.50 0.81 18.34
N THR A 14 -0.62 1.05 17.02
CA THR A 14 -1.94 1.14 16.34
C THR A 14 -2.11 0.11 15.21
N SER A 15 -1.02 -0.38 14.63
CA SER A 15 -1.05 -1.28 13.47
C SER A 15 -1.20 -2.74 13.89
N VAL A 16 -2.15 -3.48 13.31
CA VAL A 16 -2.28 -4.94 13.53
C VAL A 16 -1.01 -5.73 13.19
N ALA A 17 -0.11 -5.18 12.37
CA ALA A 17 1.17 -5.78 12.05
C ALA A 17 2.19 -5.75 13.21
N PHE A 18 2.01 -4.84 14.17
CA PHE A 18 2.99 -4.56 15.22
C PHE A 18 2.42 -4.50 16.64
N LEU A 19 1.09 -4.40 16.76
CA LEU A 19 0.35 -4.44 18.03
C LEU A 19 0.70 -5.71 18.82
N PRO A 20 0.87 -5.61 20.15
CA PRO A 20 0.97 -6.79 21.01
C PRO A 20 -0.32 -7.61 20.94
N VAL A 21 -0.19 -8.93 21.10
CA VAL A 21 -1.33 -9.85 21.09
C VAL A 21 -2.24 -9.53 22.27
N GLY A 22 -3.48 -9.18 21.96
CA GLY A 22 -4.50 -8.79 22.94
C GLY A 22 -5.87 -8.65 22.28
N ARG A 23 -6.85 -8.11 23.02
CA ARG A 23 -8.23 -7.94 22.54
C ARG A 23 -8.30 -7.09 21.27
N GLN A 24 -7.64 -5.93 21.27
CA GLN A 24 -7.58 -5.01 20.14
C GLN A 24 -6.95 -5.67 18.90
N TRP A 25 -5.79 -6.30 19.05
CA TRP A 25 -5.15 -7.07 17.97
C TRP A 25 -6.06 -8.18 17.43
N GLY A 26 -6.75 -8.91 18.30
CA GLY A 26 -7.69 -9.97 17.92
C GLY A 26 -8.86 -9.43 17.09
N ASN A 27 -9.45 -8.30 17.50
CA ASN A 27 -10.52 -7.62 16.78
C ASN A 27 -10.06 -7.17 15.38
N LEU A 28 -8.95 -6.45 15.30
CA LEU A 28 -8.39 -5.96 14.03
C LEU A 28 -8.02 -7.12 13.10
N ARG A 29 -7.43 -8.20 13.63
CA ARG A 29 -7.10 -9.40 12.85
C ARG A 29 -8.34 -10.10 12.33
N LYS A 30 -9.42 -10.15 13.13
CA LYS A 30 -10.72 -10.70 12.71
C LYS A 30 -11.30 -9.90 11.55
N ILE A 31 -11.31 -8.56 11.64
CA ILE A 31 -11.76 -7.67 10.57
C ILE A 31 -10.95 -7.92 9.28
N CYS A 32 -9.61 -7.97 9.37
CA CYS A 32 -8.76 -8.31 8.22
C CYS A 32 -9.16 -9.64 7.57
N LYS A 33 -9.30 -10.69 8.40
CA LYS A 33 -9.60 -12.05 7.92
C LYS A 33 -10.98 -12.14 7.26
N GLU A 34 -11.99 -11.55 7.88
CA GLU A 34 -13.39 -11.70 7.45
C GLU A 34 -13.77 -10.75 6.33
N GLN A 35 -13.30 -9.50 6.40
CA GLN A 35 -13.76 -8.43 5.50
C GLN A 35 -12.80 -8.15 4.35
N MET A 36 -11.48 -8.21 4.58
CA MET A 36 -10.49 -7.88 3.55
C MET A 36 -10.01 -9.12 2.80
N PHE A 37 -9.81 -10.21 3.53
CA PHE A 37 -9.02 -11.35 3.08
C PHE A 37 -9.78 -12.65 3.03
N SER A 38 -11.10 -12.61 3.16
CA SER A 38 -11.95 -13.78 3.02
C SER A 38 -11.93 -14.33 1.60
N THR A 39 -12.09 -15.64 1.48
CA THR A 39 -12.10 -16.35 0.19
C THR A 39 -13.11 -15.75 -0.80
N PRO A 40 -14.36 -15.43 -0.42
CA PRO A 40 -15.31 -14.79 -1.34
C PRO A 40 -14.84 -13.42 -1.85
N ARG A 41 -14.23 -12.59 -0.99
CA ARG A 41 -13.69 -11.28 -1.38
C ARG A 41 -12.51 -11.40 -2.35
N LEU A 42 -11.65 -12.40 -2.14
CA LEU A 42 -10.54 -12.69 -3.06
C LEU A 42 -11.01 -13.09 -4.47
N TYR A 43 -12.10 -13.86 -4.55
CA TYR A 43 -12.74 -14.23 -5.81
C TYR A 43 -13.50 -13.06 -6.43
N ALA A 44 -14.22 -12.25 -5.65
CA ALA A 44 -14.86 -11.03 -6.14
C ALA A 44 -13.86 -10.05 -6.78
N ASN A 45 -12.63 -10.00 -6.26
CA ASN A 45 -11.55 -9.18 -6.82
C ASN A 45 -10.93 -9.78 -8.12
N GLN A 46 -11.39 -10.93 -8.62
CA GLN A 46 -10.88 -11.49 -9.86
C GLN A 46 -11.16 -10.60 -11.07
N GLY A 47 -12.36 -10.02 -11.15
CA GLY A 47 -12.70 -9.07 -12.21
C GLY A 47 -11.78 -7.84 -12.18
N LEU A 48 -11.48 -7.32 -10.99
CA LEU A 48 -10.54 -6.20 -10.83
C LEU A 48 -9.12 -6.56 -11.28
N ARG A 49 -8.64 -7.77 -10.96
CA ARG A 49 -7.32 -8.24 -11.44
C ARG A 49 -7.27 -8.32 -12.96
N GLN A 50 -8.32 -8.84 -13.59
CA GLN A 50 -8.41 -8.93 -15.05
C GLN A 50 -8.45 -7.55 -15.70
N GLU A 51 -9.22 -6.62 -15.14
CA GLU A 51 -9.30 -5.25 -15.63
C GLU A 51 -7.93 -4.54 -15.55
N GLN A 52 -7.23 -4.64 -14.43
CA GLN A 52 -5.91 -4.01 -14.28
C GLN A 52 -4.84 -4.67 -15.17
N LEU A 53 -4.93 -5.98 -15.39
CA LEU A 53 -4.08 -6.68 -16.34
C LEU A 53 -4.34 -6.21 -17.78
N GLN A 54 -5.60 -6.01 -18.17
CA GLN A 54 -5.93 -5.47 -19.49
C GLN A 54 -5.36 -4.07 -19.69
N LYS A 55 -5.48 -3.19 -18.69
CA LYS A 55 -4.87 -1.85 -18.72
C LYS A 55 -3.34 -1.91 -18.87
N LEU A 56 -2.68 -2.80 -18.14
CA LEU A 56 -1.23 -3.01 -18.27
C LEU A 56 -0.85 -3.50 -19.68
N LEU A 57 -1.60 -4.47 -20.23
CA LEU A 57 -1.36 -4.98 -21.58
C LEU A 57 -1.53 -3.89 -22.63
N GLN A 58 -2.57 -3.06 -22.50
CA GLN A 58 -2.80 -1.92 -23.38
C GLN A 58 -1.63 -0.94 -23.33
N TYR A 59 -1.16 -0.57 -22.14
CA TYR A 59 0.02 0.29 -21.98
C TYR A 59 1.27 -0.30 -22.65
N VAL A 60 1.54 -1.59 -22.44
CA VAL A 60 2.68 -2.28 -23.07
C VAL A 60 2.56 -2.28 -24.59
N GLN A 61 1.36 -2.53 -25.12
CA GLN A 61 1.08 -2.49 -26.55
C GLN A 61 1.31 -1.09 -27.13
N GLU A 62 0.85 -0.04 -26.45
CA GLU A 62 1.07 1.35 -26.84
C GLU A 62 2.57 1.71 -26.85
N CYS A 63 3.34 1.23 -25.88
CA CYS A 63 4.80 1.40 -25.90
C CYS A 63 5.44 0.66 -27.08
N CYS A 64 5.02 -0.56 -27.38
CA CYS A 64 5.51 -1.34 -28.50
C CYS A 64 5.25 -0.65 -29.85
N VAL A 65 4.02 -0.21 -30.10
CA VAL A 65 3.62 0.51 -31.32
C VAL A 65 4.43 1.80 -31.51
N ASN A 66 4.73 2.50 -30.42
CA ASN A 66 5.50 3.75 -30.46
C ASN A 66 7.02 3.55 -30.34
N GLY A 67 7.53 2.31 -30.30
CA GLY A 67 8.95 2.02 -30.15
C GLY A 67 9.57 2.50 -28.82
N ARG A 68 8.75 2.70 -27.77
CA ARG A 68 9.18 3.18 -26.45
C ARG A 68 9.59 2.02 -25.55
N ALA A 69 10.64 2.23 -24.76
CA ALA A 69 11.01 1.28 -23.71
C ALA A 69 9.96 1.28 -22.58
N VAL A 70 9.67 0.11 -22.03
CA VAL A 70 8.77 -0.05 -20.89
C VAL A 70 9.60 -0.07 -19.60
N ASP A 71 9.29 0.83 -18.66
CA ASP A 71 9.78 0.70 -17.29
C ASP A 71 8.89 -0.30 -16.55
N ILE A 72 9.39 -1.54 -16.42
CA ILE A 72 8.67 -2.63 -15.77
C ILE A 72 8.42 -2.32 -14.28
N GLY A 73 9.36 -1.63 -13.62
CA GLY A 73 9.24 -1.28 -12.20
C GLY A 73 8.12 -0.27 -11.97
N GLN A 74 8.07 0.77 -12.80
CA GLN A 74 6.98 1.76 -12.77
C GLN A 74 5.64 1.11 -13.12
N ALA A 75 5.58 0.37 -14.23
CA ALA A 75 4.34 -0.27 -14.67
C ALA A 75 3.78 -1.22 -13.61
N ALA A 76 4.62 -2.06 -12.99
CA ALA A 76 4.20 -2.95 -11.91
C ALA A 76 3.70 -2.18 -10.67
N MET A 77 4.33 -1.05 -10.36
CA MET A 77 3.94 -0.22 -9.21
C MET A 77 2.59 0.45 -9.45
N VAL A 78 2.36 1.04 -10.63
CA VAL A 78 1.05 1.60 -11.05
C VAL A 78 -0.04 0.53 -10.98
N THR A 79 0.19 -0.65 -11.56
CA THR A 79 -0.77 -1.75 -11.53
C THR A 79 -1.10 -2.17 -10.10
N ALA A 80 -0.09 -2.27 -9.23
CA ALA A 80 -0.27 -2.63 -7.83
C ALA A 80 -1.07 -1.57 -7.06
N ILE A 81 -0.71 -0.29 -7.22
CA ILE A 81 -1.41 0.84 -6.60
C ILE A 81 -2.88 0.84 -7.01
N ASN A 82 -3.17 0.71 -8.31
CA ASN A 82 -4.53 0.71 -8.82
C ASN A 82 -5.34 -0.51 -8.38
N LEU A 83 -4.73 -1.70 -8.35
CA LEU A 83 -5.40 -2.89 -7.85
C LEU A 83 -5.79 -2.72 -6.37
N MET A 84 -4.90 -2.17 -5.56
CA MET A 84 -5.17 -1.89 -4.14
C MET A 84 -6.21 -0.79 -3.99
N SER A 85 -6.03 0.37 -4.62
CA SER A 85 -6.93 1.51 -4.48
C SER A 85 -8.34 1.18 -4.96
N LYS A 86 -8.47 0.38 -6.02
CA LYS A 86 -9.77 -0.07 -6.52
C LYS A 86 -10.44 -1.08 -5.61
N THR A 87 -9.67 -1.98 -5.00
CA THR A 87 -10.19 -2.93 -3.99
C THR A 87 -10.66 -2.20 -2.72
N LEU A 88 -9.90 -1.20 -2.26
CA LEU A 88 -10.16 -0.53 -0.99
C LEU A 88 -11.20 0.59 -1.11
N PHE A 89 -11.17 1.34 -2.21
CA PHE A 89 -11.88 2.61 -2.36
C PHE A 89 -12.71 2.73 -3.64
N SER A 90 -12.64 1.73 -4.54
CA SER A 90 -13.22 1.79 -5.89
C SER A 90 -12.73 2.99 -6.72
N VAL A 91 -11.46 3.37 -6.58
CA VAL A 91 -10.83 4.48 -7.30
C VAL A 91 -9.49 4.02 -7.87
N ASP A 92 -9.16 4.44 -9.10
CA ASP A 92 -7.80 4.31 -9.66
C ASP A 92 -6.99 5.53 -9.20
N PHE A 93 -5.88 5.33 -8.48
CA PHE A 93 -5.05 6.44 -7.97
C PHE A 93 -3.97 6.85 -8.95
N ALA A 94 -3.47 5.93 -9.76
CA ALA A 94 -2.36 6.13 -10.69
C ALA A 94 -2.78 5.90 -12.14
N GLY A 95 -2.09 6.56 -13.08
CA GLY A 95 -2.18 6.30 -14.50
C GLY A 95 -0.87 5.71 -15.02
N TYR A 96 -0.85 5.28 -16.29
CA TYR A 96 0.36 4.80 -16.96
C TYR A 96 1.05 5.90 -17.79
N ASP A 97 0.45 7.10 -17.83
CA ASP A 97 0.95 8.31 -18.46
C ASP A 97 2.00 9.03 -17.59
N ALA A 98 2.94 9.72 -18.23
CA ALA A 98 3.97 10.48 -17.53
C ALA A 98 3.32 11.63 -16.72
N GLY A 99 3.68 11.77 -15.44
CA GLY A 99 3.12 12.79 -14.56
C GLY A 99 1.91 12.34 -13.74
N SER A 100 1.23 11.24 -14.08
CA SER A 100 0.09 10.80 -13.27
C SER A 100 0.58 10.15 -11.98
N CYS A 101 0.15 10.69 -10.84
CA CYS A 101 0.39 10.13 -9.51
C CYS A 101 1.87 10.02 -9.08
N GLU A 102 2.79 10.74 -9.75
CA GLU A 102 4.23 10.73 -9.43
C GLU A 102 4.52 11.03 -7.96
N GLU A 103 3.71 11.89 -7.32
CA GLU A 103 3.86 12.21 -5.91
C GLU A 103 3.55 10.99 -5.01
N LEU A 104 2.41 10.31 -5.21
CA LEU A 104 2.06 9.12 -4.42
C LEU A 104 3.07 8.00 -4.67
N GLU A 105 3.48 7.83 -5.93
CA GLU A 105 4.49 6.86 -6.30
C GLU A 105 5.80 7.09 -5.56
N GLU A 106 6.29 8.34 -5.55
CA GLU A 106 7.52 8.68 -4.86
C GLU A 106 7.38 8.52 -3.34
N ILE A 107 6.23 8.86 -2.76
CA ILE A 107 5.95 8.63 -1.33
C ILE A 107 6.03 7.14 -1.00
N ILE A 108 5.39 6.27 -1.78
CA ILE A 108 5.43 4.82 -1.57
C ILE A 108 6.86 4.30 -1.75
N ARG A 109 7.57 4.76 -2.79
CA ARG A 109 8.96 4.36 -3.06
C ARG A 109 9.90 4.75 -1.93
N ARG A 110 9.75 5.96 -1.37
CA ARG A 110 10.52 6.45 -0.23
C ARG A 110 10.21 5.67 1.04
N LEU A 111 8.94 5.39 1.32
CA LEU A 111 8.53 4.58 2.45
C LEU A 111 9.10 3.16 2.39
N MET A 112 9.04 2.53 1.22
CA MET A 112 9.59 1.18 1.01
C MET A 112 11.12 1.16 1.17
N ARG A 113 11.83 2.22 0.75
CA ARG A 113 13.26 2.38 1.02
C ARG A 113 13.53 2.50 2.52
N ALA A 114 12.78 3.34 3.23
CA ALA A 114 12.95 3.54 4.67
C ALA A 114 12.69 2.25 5.46
N TRP A 115 11.68 1.45 5.09
CA TRP A 115 11.41 0.16 5.72
C TRP A 115 12.44 -0.93 5.40
N GLY A 116 13.06 -0.88 4.22
CA GLY A 116 14.07 -1.86 3.80
C GLY A 116 15.51 -1.52 4.16
N ALA A 117 15.77 -0.31 4.66
CA ALA A 117 17.11 0.16 4.97
C ALA A 117 17.61 -0.38 6.32
N PRO A 118 18.87 -0.87 6.40
CA PRO A 118 19.47 -1.17 7.69
C PRO A 118 19.65 0.11 8.49
N ASN A 119 19.19 0.11 9.74
CA ASN A 119 19.30 1.25 10.66
C ASN A 119 20.21 0.91 11.83
N VAL A 120 21.34 1.61 11.96
CA VAL A 120 22.29 1.50 13.07
C VAL A 120 21.61 1.83 14.40
N GLY A 121 20.65 2.76 14.41
CA GLY A 121 19.87 3.09 15.59
C GLY A 121 18.99 1.95 16.12
N ASP A 122 18.73 0.90 15.33
CA ASP A 122 18.01 -0.29 15.78
C ASP A 122 18.92 -1.29 16.53
N TYR A 123 20.24 -1.17 16.34
CA TYR A 123 21.24 -2.03 16.99
C TYR A 123 21.89 -1.36 18.20
N PHE A 124 21.97 -0.03 18.20
CA PHE A 124 22.60 0.76 19.25
C PHE A 124 21.61 1.78 19.81
N GLU A 125 21.04 1.48 21.00
CA GLU A 125 19.96 2.27 21.61
C GLU A 125 20.32 3.75 21.79
N PHE A 126 21.56 4.07 22.19
CA PHE A 126 22.03 5.45 22.34
C PHE A 126 22.01 6.24 21.02
N LEU A 127 22.29 5.58 19.89
CA LEU A 127 22.24 6.21 18.57
C LEU A 127 20.80 6.32 18.03
N GLY A 128 19.89 5.46 18.48
CA GLY A 128 18.48 5.47 18.06
C GLY A 128 17.73 6.77 18.39
N LEU A 129 18.14 7.49 19.44
CA LEU A 129 17.55 8.77 19.83
C LEU A 129 17.79 9.90 18.82
N PHE A 130 18.90 9.84 18.09
CA PHE A 130 19.33 10.90 17.19
C PHE A 130 18.89 10.70 15.73
N ASP A 131 18.34 9.52 15.40
CA ASP A 131 18.01 9.11 14.03
C ASP A 131 19.13 9.48 13.01
N PRO A 132 20.37 8.98 13.20
CA PRO A 132 21.53 9.45 12.45
C PRO A 132 21.43 9.21 10.94
N GLN A 133 20.59 8.25 10.52
CA GLN A 133 20.32 7.93 9.12
C GLN A 133 19.03 8.58 8.59
N GLY A 134 18.29 9.31 9.44
CA GLY A 134 17.03 9.96 9.07
C GLY A 134 15.91 8.98 8.69
N ILE A 135 16.05 7.68 8.99
CA ILE A 135 15.14 6.62 8.54
C ILE A 135 13.78 6.78 9.21
N LYS A 136 13.75 7.11 10.50
CA LYS A 136 12.50 7.33 11.23
C LYS A 136 11.80 8.57 10.68
N ARG A 137 12.51 9.69 10.55
CA ARG A 137 11.96 10.95 10.03
C ARG A 137 11.41 10.81 8.60
N GLU A 138 12.11 10.08 7.75
CA GLU A 138 11.68 9.79 6.38
C GLU A 138 10.39 8.95 6.36
N ALA A 139 10.34 7.91 7.19
CA ALA A 139 9.14 7.08 7.33
C ALA A 139 7.95 7.88 7.87
N GLU A 140 8.16 8.74 8.88
CA GLU A 140 7.12 9.63 9.43
C GLU A 140 6.56 10.58 8.39
N PHE A 141 7.42 11.22 7.59
CA PHE A 141 6.99 12.11 6.51
C PHE A 141 6.12 11.37 5.48
N CYS A 142 6.58 10.21 5.01
CA CYS A 142 5.86 9.45 3.99
C CYS A 142 4.54 8.88 4.53
N LEU A 143 4.54 8.36 5.75
CA LEU A 143 3.34 7.87 6.41
C LEU A 143 2.33 8.99 6.66
N GLY A 144 2.79 10.17 7.09
CA GLY A 144 1.92 11.32 7.32
C GLY A 144 1.18 11.72 6.04
N LYS A 145 1.88 11.75 4.90
CA LYS A 145 1.23 12.01 3.61
C LYS A 145 0.23 10.93 3.21
N LEU A 146 0.56 9.65 3.36
CA LEU A 146 -0.37 8.55 3.06
C LEU A 146 -1.62 8.57 3.95
N LEU A 147 -1.46 8.83 5.25
CA LEU A 147 -2.57 8.93 6.18
C LEU A 147 -3.47 10.13 5.87
N ALA A 148 -2.90 11.27 5.43
CA ALA A 148 -3.66 12.43 4.99
C ALA A 148 -4.48 12.14 3.72
N ILE A 149 -3.94 11.35 2.78
CA ILE A 149 -4.69 10.87 1.61
C ILE A 149 -5.88 10.01 2.06
N PHE A 150 -5.66 9.09 3.00
CA PHE A 150 -6.75 8.27 3.54
C PHE A 150 -7.81 9.10 4.27
N ASP A 151 -7.41 10.12 5.04
CA ASP A 151 -8.34 11.05 5.67
C ASP A 151 -9.24 11.74 4.63
N GLY A 152 -8.66 12.28 3.56
CA GLY A 152 -9.43 12.91 2.48
C GLY A 152 -10.43 11.96 1.82
N ILE A 153 -10.05 10.70 1.58
CA ILE A 153 -10.94 9.69 1.01
C ILE A 153 -12.07 9.32 1.98
N ILE A 154 -11.75 9.16 3.27
CA ILE A 154 -12.74 8.87 4.32
C ILE A 154 -13.73 10.03 4.40
N ASP A 155 -13.27 11.28 4.45
CA ASP A 155 -14.11 12.47 4.57
C ASP A 155 -15.04 12.61 3.35
N GLN A 156 -14.51 12.42 2.14
CA GLN A 156 -15.33 12.38 0.91
C GLN A 156 -16.39 11.28 0.98
N ARG A 157 -16.03 10.08 1.46
CA ARG A 157 -16.97 8.97 1.56
C ARG A 157 -18.09 9.28 2.54
N VAL A 158 -17.75 9.77 3.74
CA VAL A 158 -18.71 10.13 4.78
C VAL A 158 -19.65 11.24 4.29
N ALA A 159 -19.14 12.26 3.60
CA ALA A 159 -19.98 13.32 3.03
C ALA A 159 -20.94 12.80 1.93
N SER A 160 -20.50 11.82 1.13
CA SER A 160 -21.29 11.27 0.03
C SER A 160 -22.27 10.15 0.42
N ARG A 161 -22.26 9.69 1.69
CA ARG A 161 -23.03 8.53 2.16
C ARG A 161 -24.55 8.69 2.11
N ASN A 162 -25.06 9.92 2.08
CA ASN A 162 -26.50 10.20 1.95
C ASN A 162 -27.01 10.18 0.50
N SER A 163 -26.14 9.88 -0.48
CA SER A 163 -26.52 9.74 -1.89
C SER A 163 -27.05 8.32 -2.19
N GLN A 164 -27.91 8.21 -3.20
CA GLN A 164 -28.61 6.95 -3.56
C GLN A 164 -27.68 5.84 -4.09
N ALA A 165 -26.40 6.10 -4.32
CA ALA A 165 -25.44 5.14 -4.87
C ALA A 165 -24.35 4.78 -3.84
N ARG A 166 -24.73 4.00 -2.83
CA ARG A 166 -23.78 3.50 -1.83
C ARG A 166 -22.82 2.50 -2.47
N LYS A 167 -21.51 2.76 -2.34
CA LYS A 167 -20.45 1.84 -2.82
C LYS A 167 -20.33 0.63 -1.89
N THR A 168 -19.95 -0.53 -2.41
CA THR A 168 -19.83 -1.80 -1.65
C THR A 168 -18.38 -2.25 -1.44
N ASP A 169 -17.45 -1.29 -1.43
CA ASP A 169 -16.02 -1.54 -1.21
C ASP A 169 -15.64 -1.69 0.27
N LEU A 170 -14.37 -2.01 0.51
CA LEU A 170 -13.90 -2.27 1.86
C LEU A 170 -14.04 -1.06 2.79
N LEU A 171 -13.78 0.15 2.29
CA LEU A 171 -13.93 1.35 3.10
C LEU A 171 -15.38 1.48 3.61
N GLU A 172 -16.38 1.15 2.78
CA GLU A 172 -17.77 1.18 3.22
C GLU A 172 -18.03 0.22 4.39
N VAL A 173 -17.50 -1.01 4.28
CA VAL A 173 -17.64 -2.05 5.32
C VAL A 173 -16.96 -1.61 6.62
N LEU A 174 -15.78 -1.01 6.54
CA LEU A 174 -15.06 -0.52 7.73
C LEU A 174 -15.83 0.61 8.42
N LEU A 175 -16.43 1.52 7.64
CA LEU A 175 -17.27 2.58 8.19
C LEU A 175 -18.54 2.01 8.84
N GLU A 176 -19.19 1.00 8.25
CA GLU A 176 -20.34 0.31 8.87
C GLU A 176 -19.98 -0.37 10.20
N ILE A 177 -18.81 -1.02 10.27
CA ILE A 177 -18.30 -1.63 11.51
C ILE A 177 -18.03 -0.56 12.58
N SER A 178 -17.48 0.58 12.17
CA SER A 178 -17.23 1.74 13.04
C SER A 178 -18.54 2.30 13.59
N ASP A 179 -19.55 2.51 12.75
CA ASP A 179 -20.85 3.07 13.15
C ASP A 179 -21.63 2.13 14.08
N ALA A 180 -21.56 0.82 13.83
CA ALA A 180 -22.28 -0.18 14.59
C ALA A 180 -21.68 -0.45 15.98
N ASN A 181 -20.56 0.20 16.34
CA ASN A 181 -19.79 -0.02 17.58
C ASN A 181 -19.45 -1.51 17.86
N GLN A 182 -19.50 -2.38 16.85
CA GLN A 182 -19.34 -3.83 17.05
C GLN A 182 -17.91 -4.25 17.40
N ALA A 183 -16.91 -3.41 17.10
CA ALA A 183 -15.50 -3.73 17.25
C ALA A 183 -14.64 -2.63 17.92
N GLU A 184 -15.23 -1.55 18.42
CA GLU A 184 -14.51 -0.34 18.88
C GLU A 184 -13.49 0.15 17.82
N LEU A 185 -13.83 0.06 16.53
CA LEU A 185 -12.92 0.45 15.45
C LEU A 185 -12.84 1.98 15.38
N THR A 186 -11.73 2.55 15.82
CA THR A 186 -11.47 3.98 15.73
C THR A 186 -11.09 4.39 14.30
N ARG A 187 -11.29 5.67 13.97
CA ARG A 187 -10.82 6.25 12.69
C ARG A 187 -9.32 6.06 12.49
N GLU A 188 -8.53 6.15 13.57
CA GLU A 188 -7.09 5.96 13.52
C GLU A 188 -6.74 4.50 13.13
N GLU A 189 -7.31 3.52 13.83
CA GLU A 189 -7.14 2.10 13.51
C GLU A 189 -7.60 1.78 12.10
N MET A 190 -8.69 2.38 11.62
CA MET A 190 -9.17 2.21 10.25
C MET A 190 -8.11 2.65 9.23
N LYS A 191 -7.47 3.81 9.42
CA LYS A 191 -6.38 4.27 8.55
C LYS A 191 -5.18 3.32 8.59
N HIS A 192 -4.80 2.85 9.77
CA HIS A 192 -3.71 1.90 9.90
C HIS A 192 -4.05 0.53 9.32
N LEU A 193 -5.32 0.10 9.37
CA LEU A 193 -5.79 -1.11 8.69
C LEU A 193 -5.72 -0.98 7.16
N LEU A 194 -6.12 0.17 6.60
CA LEU A 194 -5.99 0.46 5.17
C LEU A 194 -4.51 0.48 4.73
N LEU A 195 -3.60 0.90 5.60
CA LEU A 195 -2.16 0.83 5.36
C LEU A 195 -1.57 -0.59 5.55
N VAL A 196 -2.17 -1.42 6.39
CA VAL A 196 -1.74 -2.82 6.58
C VAL A 196 -2.28 -3.72 5.49
N SER A 197 -3.46 -3.43 4.94
CA SER A 197 -4.01 -4.20 3.82
C SER A 197 -3.18 -4.02 2.55
N THR A 198 -2.59 -2.84 2.34
CA THR A 198 -1.63 -2.57 1.26
C THR A 198 -0.28 -3.28 1.45
N SER A 199 0.10 -3.62 2.68
CA SER A 199 1.39 -4.25 2.98
C SER A 199 1.31 -5.76 3.24
N SER A 200 0.26 -6.28 3.86
CA SER A 200 0.25 -7.67 4.39
C SER A 200 -0.06 -8.79 3.40
N LYS A 201 -0.69 -8.50 2.25
CA LYS A 201 -0.80 -9.49 1.14
C LYS A 201 0.22 -9.26 0.03
N PHE A 202 0.60 -8.01 -0.21
CA PHE A 202 1.64 -7.70 -1.17
C PHE A 202 3.02 -8.15 -0.67
N LEU A 203 3.37 -7.93 0.61
CA LEU A 203 4.69 -8.34 1.14
C LEU A 203 4.82 -9.84 1.44
N VAL A 204 3.72 -10.57 1.59
CA VAL A 204 3.71 -11.99 2.02
C VAL A 204 3.54 -12.93 0.82
N SER A 205 3.31 -12.42 -0.40
CA SER A 205 3.42 -13.23 -1.60
C SER A 205 4.89 -13.65 -1.81
N PRO A 206 5.19 -14.94 -1.99
CA PRO A 206 6.53 -15.41 -2.36
C PRO A 206 7.07 -14.71 -3.61
N ASP A 207 6.18 -14.29 -4.51
CA ASP A 207 6.52 -13.54 -5.71
C ASP A 207 6.97 -12.11 -5.40
N PHE A 208 6.45 -11.47 -4.35
CA PHE A 208 6.89 -10.12 -3.99
C PHE A 208 8.18 -10.11 -3.17
N GLY A 209 8.46 -11.15 -2.36
CA GLY A 209 9.80 -11.33 -1.79
C GLY A 209 10.85 -11.39 -2.91
N GLN A 210 10.52 -12.07 -4.02
CA GLN A 210 11.32 -12.06 -5.24
C GLN A 210 11.27 -10.72 -6.00
N VAL A 211 10.14 -10.01 -6.06
CA VAL A 211 10.08 -8.66 -6.66
C VAL A 211 10.84 -7.65 -5.81
N PHE A 212 10.85 -7.74 -4.48
CA PHE A 212 11.54 -6.85 -3.56
C PHE A 212 13.04 -7.14 -3.52
N GLU A 213 13.45 -8.42 -3.58
CA GLU A 213 14.85 -8.79 -3.80
C GLU A 213 15.29 -8.43 -5.23
N LYS A 214 14.48 -8.69 -6.26
CA LYS A 214 14.74 -8.19 -7.63
C LYS A 214 14.72 -6.66 -7.69
N TRP A 215 13.96 -5.96 -6.85
CA TRP A 215 13.91 -4.51 -6.77
C TRP A 215 15.12 -3.97 -6.02
N LYS A 216 15.58 -4.62 -4.94
CA LYS A 216 16.89 -4.38 -4.30
C LYS A 216 18.04 -4.58 -5.28
N ILE A 217 17.98 -5.63 -6.11
CA ILE A 217 18.97 -5.94 -7.15
C ILE A 217 18.89 -4.88 -8.27
N PHE A 218 17.70 -4.56 -8.77
CA PHE A 218 17.45 -3.61 -9.85
C PHE A 218 17.80 -2.17 -9.46
N ASN A 219 17.60 -1.76 -8.20
CA ASN A 219 18.05 -0.45 -7.70
C ASN A 219 19.56 -0.38 -7.46
N ARG A 220 20.26 -1.52 -7.34
CA ARG A 220 21.73 -1.57 -7.33
C ARG A 220 22.31 -1.56 -8.75
N THR A 221 21.61 -2.11 -9.73
CA THR A 221 21.98 -2.02 -11.15
C THR A 221 21.27 -0.86 -11.84
N LYS A 222 21.79 0.36 -11.64
CA LYS A 222 21.65 1.37 -12.70
C LYS A 222 22.21 0.78 -14.00
N PHE A 223 21.45 0.90 -15.09
CA PHE A 223 21.69 0.36 -16.43
C PHE A 223 21.40 -1.14 -16.64
N CYS A 224 20.23 -1.43 -17.21
CA CYS A 224 20.10 -2.31 -18.37
C CYS A 224 18.78 -2.02 -19.10
N ARG A 225 18.85 -1.37 -20.26
CA ARG A 225 17.75 -1.36 -21.25
C ARG A 225 17.55 -2.81 -21.71
N VAL A 226 16.51 -3.47 -21.23
CA VAL A 226 16.07 -4.72 -21.84
C VAL A 226 15.17 -4.36 -23.02
N LYS A 227 15.74 -4.39 -24.24
CA LYS A 227 14.95 -4.50 -25.46
C LYS A 227 14.49 -5.95 -25.57
N LEU A 228 13.22 -6.23 -25.27
CA LEU A 228 12.61 -7.49 -25.68
C LEU A 228 12.23 -7.35 -27.16
N ASN A 229 13.09 -7.87 -28.04
CA ASN A 229 12.71 -8.17 -29.42
C ASN A 229 11.85 -9.43 -29.37
N ILE A 230 10.58 -9.30 -29.72
CA ILE A 230 9.71 -10.43 -30.03
C ILE A 230 9.55 -10.39 -31.56
N ASN A 231 10.21 -11.33 -32.24
CA ASN A 231 9.92 -11.69 -33.64
C ASN A 231 8.73 -12.63 -33.68
#